data_AF-A0A9D5AVH6-F1
#
_entry.id   AF-A0A9D5AVH6-F1
#
_cell.length_a   1.000
_cell.length_b   1.000
_cell.length_c   1.000
_cell.angle_alpha   90.00
_cell.angle_beta   90.00
_cell.angle_gamma   90.00
#
_symmetry.space_group_name_H-M   'P 1'
#
loop_
_entity.id
_entity.type
_entity.pdbx_description
1 polymer ?
#
loop_
_entity_poly.entity_id
_entity_poly.type
_entity_poly.pdbx_seq_one_letter_code
_entity_poly.pdbx_strand_id
1 'polypeptide(L)'
;MVACGLATHYSLLARLPLIEEQLGKLVTDDPSVIETTLEQYSDLVQPDGSSVLQRLEIVDKCFCHDTVEEIVVALEVAASETKDAWCISTLNRLKKASPLSLKVSLRSILEGRFQTLDQCLLREYRMTLQAISRQISNDFCEGVRARVVDKDMAPKWDPPTLEKVSQDMVDQYFLPLSEFEPDLELPTKSRETFLNRTLRRKLKHVVDFT
;
A
#
# COMPACT_ATOMS: atom_id res chain seq x y z
N MET A 1 8.77 -8.73 -6.08
CA MET A 1 8.07 -8.69 -4.79
C MET A 1 9.01 -9.03 -3.64
N VAL A 2 9.61 -10.24 -3.60
CA VAL A 2 10.57 -10.63 -2.55
C VAL A 2 11.74 -9.66 -2.43
N ALA A 3 12.40 -9.34 -3.54
CA ALA A 3 13.57 -8.43 -3.53
C ALA A 3 13.26 -7.01 -3.03
N CYS A 4 12.00 -6.59 -2.99
CA CYS A 4 11.56 -5.29 -2.47
C CYS A 4 10.80 -5.42 -1.14
N GLY A 5 10.82 -6.58 -0.49
CA GLY A 5 10.17 -6.83 0.80
C GLY A 5 8.65 -6.96 0.80
N LEU A 6 8.00 -7.02 -0.38
CA LEU A 6 6.54 -7.16 -0.49
C LEU A 6 6.05 -8.61 -0.33
N ALA A 7 6.93 -9.59 -0.53
CA ALA A 7 6.67 -10.99 -0.29
C ALA A 7 7.79 -11.55 0.59
N THR A 8 7.46 -12.43 1.53
CA THR A 8 8.44 -13.01 2.45
C THR A 8 9.19 -14.20 1.83
N HIS A 9 8.49 -14.99 1.01
CA HIS A 9 9.03 -16.19 0.36
C HIS A 9 8.67 -16.22 -1.13
N TYR A 10 9.39 -17.03 -1.91
CA TYR A 10 9.10 -17.28 -3.31
C TYR A 10 9.24 -18.77 -3.59
N SER A 11 8.28 -19.36 -4.30
CA SER A 11 8.34 -20.76 -4.73
C SER A 11 7.69 -20.90 -6.10
N LEU A 12 8.14 -21.89 -6.87
CA LEU A 12 7.45 -22.31 -8.09
C LEU A 12 6.05 -22.87 -7.78
N LEU A 13 5.08 -22.58 -8.66
CA LEU A 13 3.69 -23.01 -8.52
C LEU A 13 3.53 -24.53 -8.35
N ALA A 14 4.39 -25.32 -9.02
CA ALA A 14 4.36 -26.77 -8.94
C ALA A 14 4.61 -27.33 -7.53
N ARG A 15 5.23 -26.56 -6.63
CA ARG A 15 5.47 -26.95 -5.23
C ARG A 15 4.36 -26.51 -4.28
N LEU A 16 3.44 -25.66 -4.72
CA LEU A 16 2.38 -25.13 -3.86
C LEU A 16 1.55 -26.24 -3.17
N PRO A 17 1.11 -27.32 -3.87
CA PRO A 17 0.37 -28.41 -3.21
C PRO A 17 1.18 -29.09 -2.10
N LEU A 18 2.50 -29.23 -2.30
CA LEU A 18 3.39 -29.82 -1.30
C LEU A 18 3.54 -28.91 -0.09
N ILE A 19 3.71 -27.59 -0.30
CA ILE A 19 3.80 -26.61 0.79
C ILE A 19 2.53 -26.63 1.64
N GLU A 20 1.36 -26.61 1.00
CA GLU A 20 0.07 -26.70 1.68
C GLU A 20 -0.06 -27.98 2.51
N GLU A 21 0.33 -29.13 1.95
CA GLU A 21 0.33 -30.42 2.65
C GLU A 21 1.23 -30.40 3.89
N GLN A 22 2.46 -29.87 3.77
CA GLN A 22 3.40 -29.84 4.90
C GLN A 22 2.94 -28.87 5.99
N LEU A 23 2.48 -27.68 5.63
CA LEU A 23 1.93 -26.73 6.59
C LEU A 23 0.71 -27.30 7.32
N GLY A 24 -0.17 -28.02 6.61
CA GLY A 24 -1.34 -28.66 7.19
C GLY A 24 -1.02 -29.77 8.21
N LYS A 25 0.16 -30.38 8.14
CA LYS A 25 0.63 -31.41 9.09
C LYS A 25 1.26 -30.82 10.35
N LEU A 26 1.61 -29.54 10.35
CA LEU A 26 2.24 -28.90 11.50
C LEU A 26 1.21 -28.75 12.63
N VAL A 27 1.52 -29.32 13.80
CA VAL A 27 0.78 -29.09 15.05
C VAL A 27 1.66 -28.22 15.95
N THR A 28 1.75 -26.93 15.61
CA THR A 28 2.56 -25.95 16.33
C THR A 28 1.88 -24.58 16.28
N ASP A 29 2.10 -23.77 17.31
CA ASP A 29 1.77 -22.36 17.36
C ASP A 29 3.02 -21.46 17.41
N ASP A 30 4.21 -22.02 17.19
CA ASP A 30 5.44 -21.26 17.05
C ASP A 30 5.66 -20.81 15.59
N PRO A 31 5.66 -19.49 15.30
CA PRO A 31 5.84 -18.98 13.94
C PRO A 31 7.19 -19.35 13.31
N SER A 32 8.23 -19.57 14.12
CA SER A 32 9.56 -19.95 13.63
C SER A 32 9.56 -21.29 12.90
N VAL A 33 8.75 -22.25 13.37
CA VAL A 33 8.61 -23.57 12.74
C VAL A 33 7.94 -23.41 11.37
N ILE A 34 6.91 -22.57 11.28
CA ILE A 34 6.22 -22.25 10.03
C ILE A 34 7.19 -21.59 9.05
N GLU A 35 7.97 -20.61 9.51
CA GLU A 35 8.98 -19.92 8.72
C GLU A 35 10.03 -20.89 8.18
N THR A 36 10.60 -21.74 9.04
CA THR A 36 11.57 -22.76 8.61
C THR A 36 10.97 -23.73 7.58
N THR A 37 9.71 -24.14 7.72
CA THR A 37 9.03 -24.98 6.72
C THR A 37 8.88 -24.24 5.39
N LEU A 38 8.50 -22.96 5.40
CA LEU A 38 8.39 -22.16 4.17
C LEU A 38 9.76 -21.97 3.49
N GLU A 39 10.81 -21.71 4.27
CA GLU A 39 12.19 -21.57 3.77
C GLU A 39 12.68 -22.81 3.04
N GLN A 40 12.35 -24.02 3.54
CA GLN A 40 12.75 -25.29 2.91
C GLN A 40 12.23 -25.45 1.47
N TYR A 41 11.11 -24.82 1.15
CA TYR A 41 10.51 -24.87 -0.17
C TYR A 41 10.71 -23.59 -0.98
N SER A 42 11.32 -22.56 -0.38
CA SER A 42 11.56 -21.29 -1.03
C SER A 42 12.72 -21.42 -2.02
N ASP A 43 12.52 -20.91 -3.23
CA ASP A 43 13.56 -20.81 -4.25
C ASP A 43 14.32 -19.50 -4.10
N LEU A 44 15.62 -19.52 -4.42
CA LEU A 44 16.43 -18.31 -4.50
C LEU A 44 16.03 -17.51 -5.73
N VAL A 45 15.70 -16.24 -5.51
CA VAL A 45 15.41 -15.29 -6.59
C VAL A 45 16.59 -14.35 -6.75
N GLN A 46 17.20 -14.37 -7.93
CA GLN A 46 18.15 -13.34 -8.34
C GLN A 46 17.40 -12.30 -9.17
N PRO A 47 17.29 -11.04 -8.71
CA PRO A 47 16.67 -10.00 -9.51
C PRO A 47 17.46 -9.80 -10.80
N ASP A 48 16.76 -9.77 -11.93
CA ASP A 48 17.39 -9.57 -13.22
C ASP A 48 17.84 -8.11 -13.45
N GLY A 49 18.52 -7.89 -14.57
CA GLY A 49 19.01 -6.57 -14.99
C GLY A 49 17.92 -5.55 -15.32
N SER A 50 16.64 -5.90 -15.22
CA SER A 50 15.50 -5.00 -15.41
C SER A 50 14.75 -4.70 -14.10
N SER A 51 15.23 -5.27 -12.99
CA SER A 51 14.65 -5.12 -11.66
C SER A 51 14.51 -3.65 -11.25
N VAL A 52 13.40 -3.35 -10.57
CA VAL A 52 13.14 -2.03 -9.98
C VAL A 52 14.23 -1.60 -8.99
N LEU A 53 14.99 -2.56 -8.44
CA LEU A 53 16.10 -2.26 -7.53
C LEU A 53 17.19 -1.39 -8.19
N GLN A 54 17.39 -1.53 -9.50
CA GLN A 54 18.33 -0.68 -10.23
C GLN A 54 17.83 0.76 -10.40
N ARG A 55 16.56 1.01 -10.09
CA ARG A 55 15.89 2.31 -10.21
C ARG A 55 15.68 2.97 -8.86
N LEU A 56 16.19 2.41 -7.75
CA LEU A 56 15.97 2.98 -6.42
C LEU A 56 16.50 4.41 -6.32
N GLU A 57 17.71 4.68 -6.82
CA GLU A 57 18.29 6.03 -6.77
C GLU A 57 17.42 7.07 -7.49
N ILE A 58 16.88 6.73 -8.67
CA ILE A 58 16.02 7.65 -9.43
C ILE A 58 14.63 7.77 -8.80
N VAL A 59 14.10 6.68 -8.22
CA VAL A 59 12.84 6.71 -7.45
C VAL A 59 12.98 7.61 -6.23
N ASP A 60 14.02 7.41 -5.43
CA ASP A 60 14.29 8.21 -4.23
C ASP A 60 14.50 9.68 -4.58
N LYS A 61 15.27 9.97 -5.65
CA LYS A 61 15.45 11.35 -6.14
C LYS A 61 14.13 12.00 -6.55
N CYS A 62 13.23 11.28 -7.20
CA CYS A 62 12.00 11.87 -7.75
C CYS A 62 10.83 11.90 -6.76
N PHE A 63 10.78 10.98 -5.80
CA PHE A 63 9.63 10.80 -4.88
C PHE A 63 9.94 11.20 -3.42
N CYS A 64 11.04 11.92 -3.18
CA CYS A 64 11.39 12.44 -1.85
C CYS A 64 10.67 13.74 -1.46
N HIS A 65 9.87 14.31 -2.35
CA HIS A 65 9.22 15.61 -2.16
C HIS A 65 7.87 15.50 -1.42
N ASP A 66 7.45 16.62 -0.82
CA ASP A 66 6.23 16.70 -0.02
C ASP A 66 4.98 17.05 -0.84
N THR A 67 5.16 17.47 -2.10
CA THR A 67 4.05 17.82 -3.02
C THR A 67 4.09 17.02 -4.31
N VAL A 68 2.91 16.78 -4.91
CA VAL A 68 2.80 16.05 -6.18
C VAL A 68 3.42 16.86 -7.32
N GLU A 69 3.27 18.17 -7.27
CA GLU A 69 3.85 19.11 -8.23
C GLU A 69 5.38 18.99 -8.28
N GLU A 70 6.05 18.96 -7.13
CA GLU A 70 7.51 18.78 -7.07
C GLU A 70 7.93 17.39 -7.59
N ILE A 71 7.19 16.34 -7.26
CA ILE A 71 7.43 14.98 -7.80
C ILE A 71 7.32 14.97 -9.33
N VAL A 72 6.30 15.63 -9.88
CA VAL A 72 6.10 15.75 -11.33
C VAL A 72 7.25 16.50 -11.98
N VAL A 73 7.68 17.62 -11.41
CA VAL A 73 8.84 18.40 -11.91
C VAL A 73 10.12 17.56 -11.85
N ALA A 74 10.37 16.85 -10.75
CA ALA A 74 11.55 16.00 -10.61
C ALA A 74 11.57 14.87 -11.66
N LEU A 75 10.41 14.24 -11.92
CA LEU A 75 10.26 13.23 -12.97
C LEU A 75 10.45 13.81 -14.38
N GLU A 76 9.99 15.04 -14.64
CA GLU A 76 10.18 15.73 -15.93
C GLU A 76 11.67 16.01 -16.18
N VAL A 77 12.39 16.52 -15.18
CA VAL A 77 13.84 16.72 -15.25
C VAL A 77 14.54 15.38 -15.48
N ALA A 78 14.25 14.36 -14.67
CA ALA A 78 14.86 13.04 -14.79
C ALA A 78 14.60 12.39 -16.17
N ALA A 79 13.37 12.50 -16.69
CA ALA A 79 13.01 12.02 -18.02
C ALA A 79 13.79 12.75 -19.13
N SER A 80 14.03 14.06 -18.97
CA SER A 80 14.78 14.85 -19.95
C SER A 80 16.28 14.55 -19.95
N GLU A 81 16.89 14.37 -18.77
CA GLU A 81 18.32 14.12 -18.60
C GLU A 81 18.71 12.71 -19.04
N THR A 82 17.94 11.72 -18.62
CA THR A 82 18.30 10.29 -18.80
C THR A 82 17.65 9.67 -20.04
N LYS A 83 16.57 10.28 -20.57
CA LYS A 83 15.67 9.67 -21.57
C LYS A 83 15.16 8.28 -21.15
N ASP A 84 15.13 8.03 -19.84
CA ASP A 84 14.72 6.75 -19.30
C ASP A 84 13.22 6.51 -19.55
N ALA A 85 12.91 5.36 -20.16
CA ALA A 85 11.55 5.01 -20.54
C ALA A 85 10.61 4.85 -19.33
N TRP A 86 11.13 4.47 -18.16
CA TRP A 86 10.35 4.33 -16.95
C TRP A 86 9.94 5.70 -16.40
N CYS A 87 10.81 6.71 -16.44
CA CYS A 87 10.46 8.08 -16.02
C CYS A 87 9.35 8.64 -16.90
N ILE A 88 9.49 8.51 -18.22
CA ILE A 88 8.49 8.97 -19.20
C ILE A 88 7.14 8.26 -18.98
N SER A 89 7.17 6.94 -18.81
CA SER A 89 5.96 6.14 -18.57
C SER A 89 5.29 6.51 -17.24
N THR A 90 6.07 6.68 -16.17
CA THR A 90 5.58 7.06 -14.84
C THR A 90 4.93 8.43 -14.85
N LEU A 91 5.58 9.41 -15.47
CA LEU A 91 5.02 10.76 -15.65
C LEU A 91 3.68 10.71 -16.41
N ASN A 92 3.61 9.96 -17.51
CA ASN A 92 2.38 9.78 -18.28
C ASN A 92 1.27 9.10 -17.47
N ARG A 93 1.61 8.19 -16.54
CA ARG A 93 0.64 7.56 -15.64
C ARG A 93 0.11 8.56 -14.60
N LEU A 94 0.97 9.37 -14.01
CA LEU A 94 0.56 10.42 -13.08
C LEU A 94 -0.37 11.44 -13.78
N LYS A 95 -0.03 11.89 -14.99
CA LYS A 95 -0.86 12.82 -15.78
C LYS A 95 -2.25 12.28 -16.15
N LYS A 96 -2.45 10.97 -16.13
CA LYS A 96 -3.75 10.31 -16.39
C LYS A 96 -4.55 10.01 -15.13
N ALA A 97 -3.96 10.15 -13.94
CA ALA A 97 -4.63 9.93 -12.66
C ALA A 97 -5.46 11.16 -12.25
N SER A 98 -6.39 10.98 -11.31
CA SER A 98 -7.13 12.08 -10.69
C SER A 98 -6.15 12.98 -9.93
N PRO A 99 -6.07 14.29 -10.24
CA PRO A 99 -5.18 15.22 -9.54
C PRO A 99 -5.46 15.29 -8.04
N LEU A 100 -6.74 15.32 -7.65
CA LEU A 100 -7.16 15.30 -6.25
C LEU A 100 -6.72 14.01 -5.56
N SER A 101 -6.95 12.86 -6.20
CA SER A 101 -6.53 11.56 -5.66
C SER A 101 -5.02 11.45 -5.48
N LEU A 102 -4.22 12.04 -6.37
CA LEU A 102 -2.76 12.08 -6.22
C LEU A 102 -2.35 12.82 -4.95
N LYS A 103 -2.89 14.03 -4.71
CA LYS A 103 -2.56 14.82 -3.52
C LYS A 103 -3.01 14.15 -2.23
N VAL A 104 -4.24 13.61 -2.21
CA VAL A 104 -4.78 12.85 -1.08
C VAL A 104 -3.94 11.61 -0.78
N SER A 105 -3.50 10.89 -1.82
CA SER A 105 -2.66 9.69 -1.65
C SER A 105 -1.28 10.04 -1.10
N LEU A 106 -0.63 11.10 -1.61
CA LEU A 106 0.67 11.54 -1.13
C LEU A 106 0.61 11.90 0.35
N ARG A 107 -0.37 12.71 0.75
CA ARG A 107 -0.57 13.08 2.16
C ARG A 107 -0.81 11.84 3.05
N SER A 108 -1.63 10.89 2.60
CA SER A 108 -1.87 9.65 3.36
C SER A 108 -0.60 8.82 3.56
N ILE A 109 0.26 8.73 2.54
CA ILE A 109 1.55 8.05 2.63
C ILE A 109 2.47 8.78 3.62
N LEU A 110 2.60 10.11 3.50
CA LEU A 110 3.49 10.91 4.37
C LEU A 110 3.07 10.85 5.83
N GLU A 111 1.78 11.04 6.14
CA GLU A 111 1.26 10.92 7.51
C GLU A 111 1.36 9.48 8.03
N GLY A 112 1.10 8.49 7.17
CA GLY A 112 1.09 7.06 7.53
C GLY A 112 2.46 6.52 7.96
N ARG A 113 3.56 7.13 7.50
CA ARG A 113 4.94 6.75 7.89
C ARG A 113 5.19 6.84 9.40
N PHE A 114 4.42 7.66 10.11
CA PHE A 114 4.59 7.93 11.54
C PHE A 114 3.42 7.39 12.39
N GLN A 115 2.51 6.63 11.79
CA GLN A 115 1.30 6.11 12.42
C GLN A 115 1.36 4.59 12.58
N THR A 116 0.63 4.06 13.56
CA THR A 116 0.41 2.62 13.67
C THR A 116 -0.58 2.15 12.61
N LEU A 117 -0.63 0.84 12.34
CA LEU A 117 -1.62 0.26 11.43
C LEU A 117 -3.06 0.62 11.84
N ASP A 118 -3.37 0.62 13.13
CA ASP A 118 -4.70 0.95 13.62
C ASP A 118 -5.08 2.40 13.32
N GLN A 119 -4.13 3.33 13.49
CA GLN A 119 -4.31 4.74 13.14
C GLN A 119 -4.48 4.94 11.63
N CYS A 120 -3.67 4.25 10.81
CA CYS A 120 -3.80 4.30 9.35
C CYS A 120 -5.16 3.78 8.89
N LEU A 121 -5.63 2.65 9.44
CA LEU A 121 -6.92 2.05 9.09
C LEU A 121 -8.10 2.97 9.46
N LEU A 122 -8.06 3.59 10.64
CA LEU A 122 -9.05 4.59 11.06
C LEU A 122 -9.10 5.76 10.07
N ARG A 123 -7.95 6.32 9.71
CA ARG A 123 -7.86 7.43 8.76
C ARG A 123 -8.35 7.02 7.36
N GLU A 124 -7.88 5.88 6.84
CA GLU A 124 -8.27 5.38 5.51
C GLU A 124 -9.76 5.04 5.43
N TYR A 125 -10.37 4.60 6.52
CA TYR A 125 -11.81 4.42 6.62
C TYR A 125 -12.55 5.74 6.38
N ARG A 126 -12.19 6.80 7.11
CA ARG A 126 -12.78 8.14 6.93
C ARG A 126 -12.58 8.65 5.50
N MET A 127 -11.35 8.57 4.99
CA MET A 127 -11.01 8.99 3.63
C MET A 127 -11.83 8.24 2.58
N THR A 128 -12.09 6.95 2.78
CA THR A 128 -12.88 6.13 1.86
C THR A 128 -14.34 6.58 1.85
N LEU A 129 -14.93 6.83 3.03
CA LEU A 129 -16.30 7.36 3.11
C LEU A 129 -16.42 8.73 2.44
N GLN A 130 -15.46 9.62 2.66
CA GLN A 130 -15.40 10.91 1.98
C GLN A 130 -15.26 10.76 0.46
N ALA A 131 -14.47 9.79 -0.02
CA ALA A 131 -14.29 9.52 -1.44
C ALA A 131 -15.58 9.04 -2.13
N ILE A 132 -16.40 8.24 -1.44
CA ILE A 132 -17.64 7.67 -1.99
C ILE A 132 -18.87 8.55 -1.75
N SER A 133 -18.82 9.51 -0.82
CA SER A 133 -19.95 10.40 -0.50
C SER A 133 -20.31 11.35 -1.64
N ARG A 134 -19.37 11.58 -2.57
CA ARG A 134 -19.48 12.51 -3.70
C ARG A 134 -19.61 13.98 -3.30
N GLN A 135 -19.38 14.31 -2.03
CA GLN A 135 -19.46 15.69 -1.54
C GLN A 135 -18.25 16.53 -1.98
N ILE A 136 -17.06 15.91 -2.02
CA ILE A 136 -15.81 16.59 -2.38
C ILE A 136 -15.59 16.55 -3.90
N SER A 137 -15.72 15.35 -4.50
CA SER A 137 -15.54 15.12 -5.94
C SER A 137 -16.30 13.88 -6.39
N ASN A 138 -16.61 13.79 -7.69
CA ASN A 138 -17.17 12.60 -8.34
C ASN A 138 -16.08 11.66 -8.89
N ASP A 139 -14.79 11.96 -8.68
CA ASP A 139 -13.66 11.23 -9.27
C ASP A 139 -13.67 9.73 -8.99
N PHE A 140 -14.12 9.29 -7.82
CA PHE A 140 -14.26 7.85 -7.54
C PHE A 140 -15.24 7.18 -8.51
N CYS A 141 -16.45 7.73 -8.64
CA CYS A 141 -17.48 7.22 -9.55
C CYS A 141 -17.04 7.32 -11.01
N GLU A 142 -16.40 8.43 -11.39
CA GLU A 142 -15.88 8.63 -12.75
C GLU A 142 -14.76 7.64 -13.09
N GLY A 143 -13.88 7.35 -12.14
CA GLY A 143 -12.83 6.36 -12.32
C GLY A 143 -13.39 4.95 -12.50
N VAL A 144 -14.40 4.59 -11.71
CA VAL A 144 -15.13 3.32 -11.87
C VAL A 144 -15.83 3.27 -13.23
N ARG A 145 -16.53 4.35 -13.63
CA ARG A 145 -17.19 4.45 -14.93
C ARG A 145 -16.19 4.22 -16.06
N ALA A 146 -15.12 5.01 -16.12
CA ALA A 146 -14.15 5.00 -17.21
C ALA A 146 -13.35 3.69 -17.33
N ARG A 147 -13.06 3.03 -16.20
CA ARG A 147 -12.18 1.83 -16.17
C ARG A 147 -12.94 0.50 -16.15
N VAL A 148 -14.12 0.46 -15.52
CA VAL A 148 -14.83 -0.80 -15.24
C VAL A 148 -16.14 -0.88 -16.01
N VAL A 149 -16.94 0.19 -16.01
CA VAL A 149 -18.28 0.19 -16.60
C VAL A 149 -18.21 0.40 -18.11
N ASP A 150 -17.78 1.59 -18.53
CA ASP A 150 -17.75 2.00 -19.95
C ASP A 150 -16.45 1.56 -20.62
N LYS A 151 -15.37 1.40 -19.84
CA LYS A 151 -14.03 0.96 -20.30
C LYS A 151 -13.46 1.85 -21.42
N ASP A 152 -13.83 3.13 -21.44
CA ASP A 152 -13.30 4.11 -22.40
C ASP A 152 -11.86 4.54 -22.09
N MET A 153 -11.37 4.26 -20.87
CA MET A 153 -10.05 4.67 -20.38
C MET A 153 -9.84 6.20 -20.43
N ALA A 154 -10.93 6.97 -20.45
CA ALA A 154 -10.96 8.42 -20.63
C ALA A 154 -11.77 9.10 -19.50
N PRO A 155 -11.31 8.99 -18.24
CA PRO A 155 -11.98 9.63 -17.12
C PRO A 155 -11.89 11.15 -17.21
N LYS A 156 -12.98 11.82 -16.86
CA LYS A 156 -13.14 13.28 -16.79
C LYS A 156 -13.01 13.74 -15.35
N TRP A 157 -11.77 13.85 -14.89
CA TRP A 157 -11.48 14.26 -13.52
C TRP A 157 -11.94 15.70 -13.24
N ASP A 158 -12.47 15.92 -12.04
CA ASP A 158 -12.84 17.22 -11.52
C ASP A 158 -12.36 17.35 -10.06
N PRO A 159 -11.33 18.17 -9.80
CA PRO A 159 -10.66 19.11 -10.72
C PRO A 159 -9.74 18.44 -11.77
N PRO A 160 -9.59 19.02 -12.97
CA PRO A 160 -8.87 18.38 -14.07
C PRO A 160 -7.34 18.53 -14.03
N THR A 161 -6.80 19.41 -13.19
CA THR A 161 -5.33 19.63 -13.07
C THR A 161 -4.91 19.81 -11.61
N LEU A 162 -3.61 19.63 -11.31
CA LEU A 162 -3.07 19.73 -9.95
C LEU A 162 -3.25 21.12 -9.35
N GLU A 163 -3.10 22.17 -10.16
CA GLU A 163 -3.19 23.58 -9.76
C GLU A 163 -4.62 23.96 -9.34
N LYS A 164 -5.62 23.23 -9.84
CA LYS A 164 -7.03 23.44 -9.51
C LYS A 164 -7.47 22.69 -8.26
N VAL A 165 -6.64 21.80 -7.71
CA VAL A 165 -6.90 21.15 -6.43
C VAL A 165 -6.59 22.13 -5.31
N SER A 166 -7.61 22.62 -4.62
CA SER A 166 -7.42 23.46 -3.44
C SER A 166 -6.97 22.63 -2.23
N GLN A 167 -6.32 23.28 -1.28
CA GLN A 167 -5.93 22.62 -0.02
C GLN A 167 -7.17 22.16 0.76
N ASP A 168 -8.23 22.96 0.78
CA ASP A 168 -9.50 22.61 1.43
C ASP A 168 -10.11 21.31 0.89
N MET A 169 -10.03 21.07 -0.43
CA MET A 169 -10.50 19.81 -1.02
C MET A 169 -9.73 18.61 -0.47
N VAL A 170 -8.41 18.75 -0.30
CA VAL A 170 -7.57 17.69 0.28
C VAL A 170 -7.89 17.52 1.75
N ASP A 171 -7.97 18.61 2.51
CA ASP A 171 -8.23 18.60 3.96
C ASP A 171 -9.55 17.91 4.31
N GLN A 172 -10.59 18.10 3.50
CA GLN A 172 -11.89 17.47 3.70
C GLN A 172 -11.84 15.93 3.74
N TYR A 173 -10.90 15.29 3.03
CA TYR A 173 -10.73 13.83 3.11
C TYR A 173 -10.23 13.33 4.49
N PHE A 174 -9.60 14.21 5.26
CA PHE A 174 -8.96 13.88 6.55
C PHE A 174 -9.78 14.39 7.75
N LEU A 175 -10.89 15.08 7.51
CA LEU A 175 -11.79 15.52 8.57
C LEU A 175 -12.48 14.32 9.24
N PRO A 176 -12.80 14.42 10.55
CA PRO A 176 -13.66 13.47 11.22
C PRO A 176 -15.00 13.32 10.48
N LEU A 177 -15.58 12.12 10.58
CA LEU A 177 -16.92 11.87 10.09
C LEU A 177 -17.95 12.63 10.95
N SER A 178 -19.16 12.81 10.42
CA SER A 178 -20.25 13.45 11.16
C SER A 178 -20.62 12.65 12.41
N GLU A 179 -21.26 13.27 13.40
CA GLU A 179 -21.72 12.58 14.63
C GLU A 179 -22.62 11.37 14.36
N PHE A 180 -23.23 11.29 13.17
CA PHE A 180 -24.13 10.21 12.75
C PHE A 180 -23.40 9.03 12.09
N GLU A 181 -22.12 9.18 11.75
CA GLU A 181 -21.28 8.13 11.18
C GLU A 181 -20.12 7.83 12.15
N PRO A 182 -20.24 6.78 12.99
CA PRO A 182 -19.19 6.46 13.94
C PRO A 182 -17.92 6.03 13.21
N ASP A 183 -16.77 6.30 13.83
CA ASP A 183 -15.49 5.79 13.37
C ASP A 183 -15.44 4.26 13.38
N LEU A 184 -14.52 3.72 12.57
CA LEU A 184 -14.25 2.29 12.52
C LEU A 184 -13.81 1.75 13.89
N GLU A 185 -14.62 0.89 14.50
CA GLU A 185 -14.22 0.19 15.72
C GLU A 185 -13.34 -1.02 15.40
N LEU A 186 -12.04 -0.90 15.70
CA LEU A 186 -11.09 -2.00 15.52
C LEU A 186 -11.11 -2.98 16.71
N PRO A 187 -11.05 -4.30 16.49
CA PRO A 187 -11.07 -5.31 17.55
C PRO A 187 -9.71 -5.45 18.26
N THR A 188 -9.19 -4.35 18.82
CA THR A 188 -7.86 -4.27 19.45
C THR A 188 -7.74 -5.19 20.68
N LYS A 189 -8.78 -5.25 21.53
CA LYS A 189 -8.82 -6.11 22.73
C LYS A 189 -8.64 -7.62 22.43
N SER A 190 -9.17 -8.08 21.29
CA SER A 190 -9.03 -9.48 20.86
C SER A 190 -7.60 -9.79 20.41
N ARG A 191 -6.94 -8.84 19.71
CA ARG A 191 -5.54 -8.96 19.28
C ARG A 191 -4.57 -9.05 20.45
N GLU A 192 -4.74 -8.21 21.48
CA GLU A 192 -3.94 -8.27 22.70
C GLU A 192 -4.10 -9.62 23.42
N THR A 193 -5.32 -10.15 23.47
CA THR A 193 -5.60 -11.44 24.08
C THR A 193 -4.90 -12.59 23.33
N PHE A 194 -4.85 -12.52 22.00
CA PHE A 194 -4.13 -13.48 21.17
C PHE A 194 -2.61 -13.43 21.42
N LEU A 195 -2.01 -12.24 21.36
CA LEU A 195 -0.57 -12.05 21.61
C LEU A 195 -0.18 -12.52 23.02
N ASN A 196 -0.99 -12.19 24.03
CA ASN A 196 -0.75 -12.62 25.41
C ASN A 196 -0.89 -14.14 25.59
N ARG A 197 -1.80 -14.80 24.87
CA ARG A 197 -1.91 -16.27 24.88
C ARG A 197 -0.67 -16.91 24.25
N THR A 198 -0.18 -16.39 23.13
CA THR A 198 1.04 -16.86 22.47
C THR A 198 2.28 -16.68 23.35
N LEU A 199 2.43 -15.51 23.99
CA LEU A 199 3.52 -15.25 24.95
C LEU A 199 3.45 -16.19 26.17
N ARG A 200 2.26 -16.42 26.74
CA ARG A 200 2.08 -17.34 27.88
C ARG A 200 2.38 -18.79 27.52
N ARG A 201 2.09 -19.23 26.30
CA ARG A 201 2.47 -20.58 25.82
C ARG A 201 3.97 -20.71 25.63
N LYS A 202 4.64 -19.71 25.04
CA LYS A 202 6.11 -19.67 24.93
C LYS A 202 6.79 -19.74 26.30
N LEU A 203 6.28 -19.03 27.31
CA LEU A 203 6.83 -19.07 28.67
C LEU A 203 6.62 -20.41 29.38
N LYS A 204 5.50 -21.11 29.15
CA LYS A 204 5.31 -22.46 29.72
C LYS A 204 6.31 -23.47 29.17
N HIS A 205 6.60 -23.43 27.88
CA HIS A 205 7.59 -24.33 27.27
C HIS A 205 9.04 -24.05 27.71
N VAL A 206 9.36 -22.87 28.24
CA VAL A 206 10.70 -22.56 28.78
C VAL A 206 10.88 -23.07 30.21
N VAL A 207 9.80 -23.21 30.99
CA VAL A 207 9.85 -23.65 32.39
C VAL A 207 9.88 -25.19 32.52
N ASP A 208 9.43 -25.93 31.50
CA ASP A 208 9.46 -27.40 31.47
C ASP A 208 10.85 -27.98 31.09
N PHE A 209 11.89 -27.16 30.92
CA PHE A 209 13.27 -27.56 30.59
C PHE A 209 14.32 -27.21 31.66
N THR A 210 13.91 -26.90 32.89
CA THR A 210 14.79 -26.73 34.08
C THR A 210 14.38 -27.66 35.20
#